data_AF-A0A2V1AL69-F1
#
_entry.id   AF-A0A2V1AL69-F1
#
_cell.length_a   1.000
_cell.length_b   1.000
_cell.length_c   1.000
_cell.angle_alpha   90.00
_cell.angle_beta   90.00
_cell.angle_gamma   90.00
#
_symmetry.space_group_name_H-M   'P 1'
#
loop_
_entity.id
_entity.type
_entity.pdbx_description
1 polymer ?
#
loop_
_entity_poly.entity_id
_entity_poly.type
_entity_poly.pdbx_seq_one_letter_code
_entity_poly.pdbx_strand_id
1 'polypeptide(L)'
;MKVLKERDAFLADYEVLQHLNGLKEKYNWTFSPSEDKDPKNRRKRFTGAGVDLEVITRDITQCLNKQAAGEIPDVSAVKEIMTFLNQYELVKVEKLQILNSLPRSMVHLYALVEECDQRFSEEECEAILAKINDVVPKPEEEQEEEEEAEE
;
A
#
# COMPACT_ATOMS: atom_id res chain seq x y z
N MET A 1 8.64 -11.74 -27.90
CA MET A 1 7.62 -10.92 -27.22
C MET A 1 7.76 -9.48 -27.74
N LYS A 2 6.67 -8.75 -28.05
CA LYS A 2 6.73 -7.34 -28.46
C LYS A 2 5.86 -6.52 -27.52
N VAL A 3 6.36 -5.38 -27.06
CA VAL A 3 5.62 -4.44 -26.21
C VAL A 3 4.70 -3.61 -27.10
N LEU A 4 3.40 -3.61 -26.80
CA LEU A 4 2.39 -2.86 -27.57
C LEU A 4 2.14 -1.46 -26.97
N LYS A 5 2.12 -1.38 -25.63
CA LYS A 5 1.94 -0.14 -24.88
C LYS A 5 2.92 -0.14 -23.70
N GLU A 6 3.59 0.98 -23.49
CA GLU A 6 4.59 1.10 -22.43
C GLU A 6 3.96 1.34 -21.04
N ARG A 7 2.88 2.14 -20.98
CA ARG A 7 2.19 2.49 -19.73
C ARG A 7 0.68 2.34 -19.94
N ASP A 8 0.15 1.16 -19.67
CA ASP A 8 -1.28 0.88 -19.85
C ASP A 8 -2.09 1.31 -18.62
N ALA A 9 -1.54 1.11 -17.42
CA ALA A 9 -2.16 1.52 -16.16
C ALA A 9 -1.11 1.80 -15.08
N PHE A 10 -1.49 2.61 -14.10
CA PHE A 10 -0.80 2.74 -12.81
C PHE A 10 -1.61 1.99 -11.77
N LEU A 11 -0.95 1.22 -10.91
CA LEU A 11 -1.56 0.40 -9.88
C LEU A 11 -1.14 0.91 -8.51
N ALA A 12 -2.06 0.92 -7.56
CA ALA A 12 -1.74 1.24 -6.18
C ALA A 12 -1.07 0.06 -5.49
N ASP A 13 -0.25 0.34 -4.48
CA ASP A 13 0.48 -0.69 -3.74
C ASP A 13 -0.49 -1.69 -3.07
N TYR A 14 -1.64 -1.20 -2.61
CA TYR A 14 -2.74 -2.03 -2.11
C TYR A 14 -3.30 -3.00 -3.17
N GLU A 15 -3.54 -2.54 -4.40
CA GLU A 15 -4.06 -3.40 -5.49
C GLU A 15 -3.07 -4.49 -5.85
N VAL A 16 -1.78 -4.13 -5.87
CA VAL A 16 -0.68 -5.07 -6.10
C VAL A 16 -0.64 -6.09 -4.96
N LEU A 17 -0.72 -5.67 -3.70
CA LEU A 17 -0.74 -6.55 -2.54
C LEU A 17 -1.91 -7.54 -2.58
N GLN A 18 -3.12 -7.05 -2.89
CA GLN A 18 -4.30 -7.90 -3.04
C GLN A 18 -4.12 -8.93 -4.17
N HIS A 19 -3.53 -8.52 -5.29
CA HIS A 19 -3.23 -9.41 -6.40
C HIS A 19 -2.21 -10.50 -6.01
N LEU A 20 -1.14 -10.13 -5.31
CA LEU A 20 -0.11 -11.06 -4.83
C LEU A 20 -0.68 -12.06 -3.81
N ASN A 21 -1.58 -11.61 -2.92
CA ASN A 21 -2.29 -12.49 -2.01
C ASN A 21 -3.19 -13.49 -2.77
N GLY A 22 -3.88 -13.04 -3.83
CA GLY A 22 -4.64 -13.94 -4.71
C GLY A 22 -3.77 -14.97 -5.44
N LEU A 23 -2.54 -14.59 -5.82
CA LEU A 23 -1.56 -15.54 -6.40
C LEU A 23 -1.08 -16.56 -5.37
N LYS A 24 -0.80 -16.11 -4.13
CA LYS A 24 -0.44 -16.98 -3.01
C LYS A 24 -1.51 -18.03 -2.76
N GLU A 25 -2.79 -17.64 -2.71
CA GLU A 25 -3.91 -18.57 -2.54
C GLU A 25 -4.06 -19.53 -3.72
N LYS A 26 -4.01 -19.01 -4.95
CA LYS A 26 -4.16 -19.81 -6.18
C LYS A 26 -3.13 -20.93 -6.26
N TYR A 27 -1.88 -20.65 -5.86
CA TYR A 27 -0.78 -21.62 -5.91
C TYR A 27 -0.52 -22.33 -4.58
N ASN A 28 -1.29 -22.04 -3.53
CA ASN A 28 -1.08 -22.51 -2.16
C ASN A 28 0.38 -22.33 -1.71
N TRP A 29 0.95 -21.16 -1.97
CA TRP A 29 2.30 -20.83 -1.52
C TRP A 29 2.31 -20.51 -0.04
N THR A 30 3.30 -21.07 0.65
CA THR A 30 3.54 -20.84 2.08
C THR A 30 4.76 -19.97 2.22
N PHE A 31 4.61 -18.82 2.89
CA PHE A 31 5.70 -17.86 3.08
C PHE A 31 6.16 -17.78 4.53
N SER A 32 5.33 -18.26 5.46
CA SER A 32 5.67 -18.35 6.88
C SER A 32 6.06 -19.78 7.30
N PRO A 33 7.04 -19.95 8.21
CA PRO A 33 7.36 -21.23 8.83
C PRO A 33 6.18 -21.90 9.56
N SER A 34 5.15 -21.13 9.97
CA SER A 34 3.94 -21.69 10.59
C SER A 34 3.02 -22.36 9.56
N GLU A 35 2.85 -21.73 8.40
CA GLU A 35 2.02 -22.23 7.29
C GLU A 35 2.61 -23.51 6.67
N ASP A 36 3.94 -23.60 6.68
CA ASP A 36 4.70 -24.73 6.17
C ASP A 36 4.57 -26.00 7.04
N LYS A 37 4.18 -25.86 8.31
CA LYS A 37 3.95 -27.00 9.21
C LYS A 37 2.66 -27.75 8.90
N ASP A 38 1.72 -27.15 8.16
CA ASP A 38 0.48 -27.84 7.80
C ASP A 38 0.70 -28.79 6.60
N PRO A 39 0.60 -30.11 6.79
CA PRO A 39 0.82 -31.10 5.74
C PRO A 39 -0.19 -30.98 4.58
N LYS A 40 -1.34 -30.33 4.77
CA LYS A 40 -2.32 -30.08 3.70
C LYS A 40 -1.82 -29.06 2.69
N ASN A 41 -1.09 -28.04 3.14
CA ASN A 41 -0.55 -26.98 2.29
C ASN A 41 0.58 -27.52 1.41
N ARG A 42 1.49 -28.32 1.99
CA ARG A 42 2.57 -28.98 1.24
C ARG A 42 2.07 -29.90 0.12
N ARG A 43 0.95 -30.59 0.33
CA ARG A 43 0.36 -31.52 -0.66
C ARG A 43 -0.32 -30.81 -1.83
N LYS A 44 -0.78 -29.57 -1.63
CA LYS A 44 -1.53 -28.78 -2.63
C LYS A 44 -0.68 -27.66 -3.25
N ARG A 45 0.58 -27.49 -2.81
CA ARG A 45 1.50 -26.48 -3.31
C ARG A 45 1.77 -26.69 -4.80
N PHE A 46 1.50 -25.68 -5.60
CA PHE A 46 1.73 -25.72 -7.03
C PHE A 46 3.17 -25.30 -7.34
N THR A 47 3.97 -26.24 -7.85
CA THR A 47 5.39 -26.02 -8.18
C THR A 47 5.64 -25.72 -9.65
N GLY A 48 4.60 -25.75 -10.50
CA GLY A 48 4.71 -25.56 -11.95
C GLY A 48 4.93 -24.11 -12.41
N ALA A 49 4.80 -23.14 -11.51
CA ALA A 49 4.94 -21.71 -11.81
C ALA A 49 6.40 -21.20 -11.80
N GLY A 50 7.36 -22.05 -11.41
CA GLY A 50 8.78 -21.70 -11.29
C GLY A 50 9.12 -21.08 -9.93
N VAL A 51 10.36 -21.31 -9.47
CA VAL A 51 10.85 -20.84 -8.17
C VAL A 51 11.00 -19.33 -8.13
N ASP A 52 11.39 -18.72 -9.25
CA ASP A 52 11.64 -17.27 -9.32
C ASP A 52 10.37 -16.44 -9.05
N LEU A 53 9.22 -16.89 -9.58
CA LEU A 53 7.95 -16.20 -9.36
C LEU A 53 7.50 -16.27 -7.89
N GLU A 54 7.77 -17.40 -7.23
CA GLU A 54 7.47 -17.58 -5.81
C GLU A 54 8.34 -16.67 -4.94
N VAL A 55 9.64 -16.60 -5.23
CA VAL A 55 10.58 -15.73 -4.50
C VAL A 55 10.21 -14.26 -4.65
N ILE A 56 9.96 -13.81 -5.88
CA ILE A 56 9.56 -12.42 -6.16
C ILE A 56 8.23 -12.10 -5.45
N THR A 57 7.26 -13.01 -5.50
CA THR A 57 5.97 -12.80 -4.83
C THR A 57 6.14 -12.68 -3.33
N ARG A 58 6.95 -13.54 -2.71
CA ARG A 58 7.27 -13.47 -1.28
C ARG A 58 7.92 -12.14 -0.91
N ASP A 59 8.98 -11.77 -1.62
CA ASP A 59 9.80 -10.61 -1.28
C ASP A 59 9.02 -9.30 -1.46
N ILE A 60 8.22 -9.18 -2.52
CA ILE A 60 7.35 -8.01 -2.74
C ILE A 60 6.24 -7.97 -1.69
N THR A 61 5.59 -9.10 -1.39
CA THR A 61 4.53 -9.14 -0.36
C THR A 61 5.09 -8.72 0.99
N GLN A 62 6.31 -9.17 1.33
CA GLN A 62 6.99 -8.76 2.56
C GLN A 62 7.35 -7.27 2.57
N CYS A 63 7.77 -6.70 1.43
CA CYS A 63 8.07 -5.28 1.31
C CYS A 63 6.80 -4.44 1.47
N LEU A 64 5.73 -4.78 0.74
CA LEU A 64 4.46 -4.03 0.75
C LEU A 64 3.73 -4.14 2.09
N ASN A 65 3.84 -5.27 2.80
CA ASN A 65 3.27 -5.41 4.15
C ASN A 65 3.98 -4.56 5.21
N LYS A 66 5.23 -4.15 4.98
CA LYS A 66 5.96 -3.22 5.87
C LYS A 66 5.68 -1.75 5.54
N GLN A 67 5.05 -1.50 4.41
CA GLN A 67 4.70 -0.16 3.94
C GLN A 67 3.24 0.13 4.32
N ALA A 68 2.83 1.38 4.18
CA ALA A 68 1.46 1.87 4.31
C ALA A 68 0.39 1.02 3.57
N ALA A 69 0.74 0.25 2.54
CA ALA A 69 -0.17 -0.66 1.85
C ALA A 69 -0.67 -1.82 2.73
N GLY A 70 0.11 -2.24 3.73
CA GLY A 70 -0.29 -3.24 4.72
C GLY A 70 -1.23 -2.70 5.81
N GLU A 71 -1.22 -1.38 6.04
CA GLU A 71 -2.07 -0.71 7.01
C GLU A 71 -3.51 -0.51 6.50
N ILE A 72 -3.71 -0.53 5.18
CA ILE A 72 -5.02 -0.31 4.57
C ILE A 72 -5.92 -1.53 4.82
N PRO A 73 -7.02 -1.39 5.59
CA PRO A 73 -7.82 -2.53 6.01
C PRO A 73 -8.75 -3.06 4.91
N ASP A 74 -9.28 -2.17 4.04
CA ASP A 74 -10.32 -2.56 3.07
C ASP A 74 -10.33 -1.72 1.78
N VAL A 75 -10.95 -2.28 0.74
CA VAL A 75 -11.19 -1.60 -0.56
C VAL A 75 -12.09 -0.37 -0.39
N SER A 76 -12.99 -0.37 0.60
CA SER A 76 -13.84 0.79 0.91
C SER A 76 -13.02 2.00 1.35
N ALA A 77 -12.02 1.81 2.21
CA ALA A 77 -11.09 2.85 2.67
C ALA A 77 -10.38 3.53 1.48
N VAL A 78 -9.86 2.74 0.55
CA VAL A 78 -9.21 3.26 -0.67
C VAL A 78 -10.18 4.10 -1.50
N LYS A 79 -11.43 3.64 -1.67
CA LYS A 79 -12.45 4.37 -2.42
C LYS A 79 -12.82 5.69 -1.75
N GLU A 80 -12.98 5.68 -0.43
CA GLU A 80 -13.30 6.89 0.34
C GLU A 80 -12.19 7.94 0.21
N ILE A 81 -10.93 7.54 0.42
CA ILE A 81 -9.77 8.40 0.21
C ILE A 81 -9.75 8.92 -1.23
N MET A 82 -9.95 8.07 -2.23
CA MET A 82 -9.91 8.49 -3.63
C MET A 82 -11.06 9.42 -4.00
N THR A 83 -12.26 9.24 -3.44
CA THR A 83 -13.38 10.16 -3.63
C THR A 83 -13.15 11.51 -2.97
N PHE A 84 -12.47 11.54 -1.83
CA PHE A 84 -12.10 12.76 -1.13
C PHE A 84 -11.02 13.52 -1.91
N LEU A 85 -9.96 12.83 -2.32
CA LEU A 85 -8.87 13.39 -3.13
C LEU A 85 -9.35 13.87 -4.52
N ASN A 86 -10.49 13.39 -5.01
CA ASN A 86 -11.09 13.89 -6.26
C ASN A 86 -11.73 15.28 -6.14
N GLN A 87 -11.97 15.77 -4.93
CA GLN A 87 -12.49 17.13 -4.70
C GLN A 87 -11.39 18.18 -4.90
N TYR A 88 -10.13 17.78 -4.77
CA TYR A 88 -8.96 18.62 -4.89
C TYR A 88 -8.35 18.53 -6.30
N GLU A 89 -7.68 19.61 -6.73
CA GLU A 89 -6.95 19.67 -8.00
C GLU A 89 -5.61 18.92 -7.91
N LEU A 90 -5.66 17.63 -7.57
CA LEU A 90 -4.48 16.75 -7.50
C LEU A 90 -4.29 16.00 -8.82
N VAL A 91 -3.03 15.89 -9.25
CA VAL A 91 -2.63 15.10 -10.41
C VAL A 91 -2.76 13.61 -10.07
N LYS A 92 -3.00 12.77 -11.08
CA LYS A 92 -3.18 11.31 -10.89
C LYS A 92 -2.00 10.65 -10.15
N VAL A 93 -0.78 11.14 -10.38
CA VAL A 93 0.43 10.61 -9.73
C VAL A 93 0.51 11.04 -8.26
N GLU A 94 0.15 12.29 -7.95
CA GLU A 94 0.08 12.78 -6.56
C GLU A 94 -0.95 11.98 -5.75
N LYS A 95 -2.13 11.73 -6.33
CA LYS A 95 -3.17 10.88 -5.72
C LYS A 95 -2.66 9.48 -5.41
N LEU A 96 -1.92 8.88 -6.36
CA LEU A 96 -1.33 7.55 -6.19
C LEU A 96 -0.24 7.55 -5.11
N GLN A 97 0.60 8.58 -5.08
CA GLN A 97 1.66 8.74 -4.09
C GLN A 97 1.11 8.93 -2.66
N ILE A 98 0.06 9.75 -2.51
CA ILE A 98 -0.66 9.93 -1.24
C ILE A 98 -1.24 8.59 -0.78
N LEU A 99 -1.88 7.84 -1.67
CA LEU A 99 -2.46 6.54 -1.35
C LEU A 99 -1.39 5.51 -0.94
N ASN A 100 -0.25 5.49 -1.62
CA ASN A 100 0.82 4.53 -1.37
C ASN A 100 1.67 4.85 -0.12
N SER A 101 1.77 6.13 0.25
CA SER A 101 2.64 6.58 1.35
C SER A 101 1.88 6.91 2.63
N LEU A 102 0.56 7.16 2.55
CA LEU A 102 -0.30 7.60 3.65
C LEU A 102 0.36 8.68 4.53
N PRO A 103 0.55 9.90 4.01
CA PRO A 103 1.20 10.96 4.77
C PRO A 103 0.43 11.27 6.05
N ARG A 104 1.12 11.23 7.19
CA ARG A 104 0.57 11.56 8.53
C ARG A 104 1.00 12.93 9.04
N SER A 105 1.97 13.55 8.38
CA SER A 105 2.52 14.86 8.72
C SER A 105 2.49 15.80 7.51
N MET A 106 2.34 17.10 7.79
CA MET A 106 2.41 18.16 6.78
C MET A 106 3.70 18.11 5.98
N VAL A 107 4.82 17.82 6.63
CA VAL A 107 6.14 17.73 5.97
C VAL A 107 6.14 16.61 4.92
N HIS A 108 5.53 15.48 5.25
CA HIS A 108 5.40 14.36 4.31
C HIS A 108 4.47 14.71 3.15
N LEU A 109 3.37 15.42 3.41
CA LEU A 109 2.46 15.86 2.34
C LEU A 109 3.15 16.85 1.37
N TYR A 110 3.92 17.80 1.90
CA TYR A 110 4.71 18.75 1.10
C TYR A 110 5.81 18.08 0.27
N ALA A 111 6.33 16.94 0.70
CA ALA A 111 7.28 16.17 -0.10
C ALA A 111 6.61 15.42 -1.27
N LEU A 112 5.31 15.14 -1.19
CA LEU A 112 4.56 14.38 -2.20
C LEU A 112 3.87 15.28 -3.23
N VAL A 113 3.45 16.49 -2.83
CA VAL A 113 2.74 17.44 -3.68
C VAL A 113 3.65 18.60 -4.05
N GLU A 114 3.89 18.79 -5.35
CA GLU A 114 4.68 19.91 -5.83
C GLU A 114 3.93 21.24 -5.65
N GLU A 115 4.64 22.25 -5.14
CA GLU A 115 4.13 23.62 -4.92
C GLU A 115 2.85 23.65 -4.07
N CYS A 116 2.77 22.79 -3.05
CA CYS A 116 1.59 22.64 -2.19
C CYS A 116 1.13 23.98 -1.58
N ASP A 117 2.05 24.80 -1.06
CA ASP A 117 1.77 26.12 -0.46
C ASP A 117 1.10 27.13 -1.43
N GLN A 118 1.25 26.94 -2.75
CA GLN A 118 0.65 27.80 -3.76
C GLN A 118 -0.70 27.27 -4.26
N ARG A 119 -0.92 25.95 -4.14
CA ARG A 119 -2.09 25.25 -4.70
C ARG A 119 -3.19 24.99 -3.67
N PHE A 120 -2.83 24.81 -2.41
CA PHE A 120 -3.75 24.44 -1.33
C PHE A 120 -3.57 25.36 -0.12
N SER A 121 -4.66 25.58 0.61
CA SER A 121 -4.57 26.23 1.91
C SER A 121 -4.08 25.23 2.97
N GLU A 122 -3.48 25.76 4.05
CA GLU A 122 -3.05 24.93 5.19
C GLU A 122 -4.24 24.14 5.78
N GLU A 123 -5.43 24.73 5.82
CA GLU A 123 -6.67 24.08 6.28
C GLU A 123 -7.09 22.89 5.39
N GLU A 124 -6.89 22.98 4.07
CA GLU A 124 -7.19 21.89 3.14
C GLU A 124 -6.20 20.73 3.32
N CYS A 125 -4.92 21.04 3.52
CA CYS A 125 -3.89 20.07 3.82
C CYS A 125 -4.15 19.35 5.16
N GLU A 126 -4.55 20.09 6.21
CA GLU A 126 -4.96 19.49 7.49
C GLU A 126 -6.19 18.59 7.32
N ALA A 127 -7.18 19.00 6.52
CA ALA A 127 -8.37 18.20 6.24
C ALA A 127 -8.02 16.88 5.53
N ILE A 128 -7.06 16.89 4.60
CA ILE A 128 -6.55 15.68 3.93
C ILE A 128 -5.88 14.74 4.94
N LEU A 129 -5.00 15.27 5.78
CA LEU A 129 -4.31 14.47 6.82
C LEU A 129 -5.31 13.90 7.84
N ALA A 130 -6.28 14.70 8.28
CA ALA A 130 -7.33 14.25 9.20
C ALA A 130 -8.17 13.14 8.59
N LYS A 131 -8.54 13.26 7.30
CA LYS A 131 -9.34 12.23 6.63
C LYS A 131 -8.56 10.92 6.41
N ILE A 132 -7.26 11.01 6.15
CA ILE A 132 -6.40 9.83 6.04
C ILE A 132 -6.29 9.10 7.40
N ASN A 133 -6.08 9.84 8.50
CA ASN A 133 -6.01 9.26 9.85
C ASN A 133 -7.35 8.67 10.33
N ASP A 134 -8.49 9.25 9.95
CA ASP A 134 -9.83 8.73 10.25
C ASP A 134 -10.10 7.40 9.56
N VAL A 135 -9.68 7.26 8.30
CA VAL A 135 -9.93 6.08 7.47
C VAL A 135 -8.94 4.95 7.75
N VAL A 136 -7.67 5.29 8.05
CA VAL A 136 -6.62 4.33 8.38
C VAL A 136 -6.01 4.68 9.75
N PRO A 137 -6.65 4.24 10.85
CA PRO A 137 -6.08 4.41 12.18
C PRO A 137 -4.79 3.58 12.29
N LYS A 138 -3.71 4.19 12.78
CA LYS A 138 -2.47 3.46 13.14
C LYS A 138 -2.83 2.48 14.27
N PRO A 139 -2.39 1.22 14.26
CA PRO A 139 -2.31 0.46 15.50
C PRO A 139 -1.35 1.19 16.45
N GLU A 140 -1.74 1.34 17.72
CA GLU A 140 -1.06 2.14 18.76
C GLU A 140 0.41 1.74 19.01
N GLU A 141 0.88 0.59 18.53
CA GLU A 141 2.24 0.06 18.77
C GLU A 141 3.37 0.85 18.05
N GLU A 142 3.09 1.57 16.96
CA GLU A 142 4.11 2.39 16.26
C GLU A 142 4.16 3.86 16.72
N GLN A 143 3.19 4.31 17.55
CA GLN A 143 3.23 5.65 18.13
C GLN A 143 4.23 5.72 19.30
N GLU A 144 4.37 4.65 20.07
CA GLU A 144 5.35 4.58 21.18
C GLU A 144 6.80 4.52 20.68
N GLU A 145 7.09 3.82 19.57
CA GLU A 145 8.46 3.74 19.02
C GLU A 145 8.93 5.04 18.33
N GLU A 146 8.02 5.81 17.72
CA GLU A 146 8.36 7.13 17.16
C GLU A 146 8.54 8.19 18.27
N GLU A 147 7.75 8.14 19.35
CA GLU A 147 7.91 9.04 20.51
C GLU A 147 9.16 8.73 21.34
N GLU A 148 9.55 7.45 21.51
CA GLU A 148 10.81 7.08 22.20
C GLU A 148 12.07 7.35 21.37
N ALA A 149 11.97 7.49 20.04
CA ALA A 149 13.11 7.81 19.18
C ALA A 149 13.38 9.32 19.06
N GLU A 150 12.42 10.18 19.43
CA GLU A 150 12.55 11.64 19.44
C GLU A 150 12.92 12.24 20.83
N GLU A 151 12.96 11.45 21.91
CA GLU A 151 13.50 11.85 23.24
C GLU A 151 15.01 11.56 23.47
#